data_AF-A0A8H6MIS8-F1
#
_entry.id   AF-A0A8H6MIS8-F1
#
_cell.length_a   1.000
_cell.length_b   1.000
_cell.length_c   1.000
_cell.angle_alpha   90.00
_cell.angle_beta   90.00
_cell.angle_gamma   90.00
#
_symmetry.space_group_name_H-M   'P 1'
#
loop_
_entity.id
_entity.type
_entity.pdbx_description
1 polymer ?
#
loop_
_entity_poly.entity_id
_entity_poly.type
_entity_poly.pdbx_seq_one_letter_code
_entity_poly.pdbx_strand_id
1 'polypeptide(L)'
;MSNSKNITPFVPELLQRLVEIISNPGVQAAVSENAAIALGRLGLHNSEILAPQLPNFAEDFLSAMEHVEFLEEKATAFKGFTLVVGQNPQAMEKALPQFFVAIARYRDINLKSPIKQELHDHFQKAIGIYRQLIPQFNDFVNQMQPQDQQALRQYYSA
;
A
#
# COMPACT_ATOMS: atom_id res chain seq x y z
N MET A 1 23.23 2.38 -9.90
CA MET A 1 24.02 2.86 -8.75
C MET A 1 23.19 2.64 -7.49
N SER A 2 23.65 1.76 -6.60
CA SER A 2 22.92 1.28 -5.40
C SER A 2 23.17 2.24 -4.22
N ASN A 3 22.44 3.35 -4.15
CA ASN A 3 22.45 4.25 -2.98
C ASN A 3 21.54 3.77 -1.83
N SER A 4 20.74 2.71 -2.03
CA SER A 4 19.78 2.21 -1.03
C SER A 4 20.43 1.65 0.24
N LYS A 5 21.68 1.19 0.17
CA LYS A 5 22.41 0.66 1.35
C LYS A 5 22.92 1.74 2.32
N ASN A 6 22.87 3.02 1.96
CA ASN A 6 23.35 4.11 2.82
C ASN A 6 22.26 4.75 3.70
N ILE A 7 20.99 4.50 3.44
CA ILE A 7 19.89 5.13 4.19
C ILE A 7 19.35 4.26 5.33
N THR A 8 19.64 2.96 5.33
CA THR A 8 19.10 1.98 6.29
C THR A 8 19.21 2.42 7.77
N PRO A 9 20.33 2.99 8.26
CA PRO A 9 20.42 3.46 9.64
C PRO A 9 19.44 4.58 9.99
N PHE A 10 19.01 5.36 8.99
CA PHE A 10 18.09 6.49 9.15
C PHE A 10 16.61 6.11 8.93
N VAL A 11 16.33 4.89 8.43
CA VAL A 11 14.97 4.43 8.13
C VAL A 11 14.03 4.53 9.33
N PRO A 12 14.41 4.13 10.56
CA PRO A 12 13.49 4.24 11.70
C PRO A 12 13.07 5.69 12.01
N GLU A 13 14.02 6.63 11.96
CA GLU A 13 13.74 8.05 12.20
C GLU A 13 12.90 8.64 11.06
N LEU A 14 13.24 8.33 9.80
CA LEU A 14 12.45 8.78 8.65
C LEU A 14 11.03 8.24 8.71
N LEU A 15 10.85 6.96 9.04
CA LEU A 15 9.55 6.34 9.22
C LEU A 15 8.73 7.10 10.27
N GLN A 16 9.31 7.31 11.46
CA GLN A 16 8.63 8.04 12.54
C GLN A 16 8.15 9.41 12.07
N ARG A 17 9.02 10.21 11.45
CA ARG A 17 8.68 11.57 11.01
C ARG A 17 7.64 11.59 9.89
N LEU A 18 7.70 10.64 8.95
CA LEU A 18 6.71 10.53 7.89
C LEU A 18 5.34 10.14 8.45
N VAL A 19 5.29 9.23 9.42
CA VAL A 19 4.06 8.84 10.12
C VAL A 19 3.47 10.02 10.89
N GLU A 20 4.29 10.80 11.60
CA GLU A 20 3.85 12.02 12.28
C GLU A 20 3.24 13.06 11.31
N ILE A 21 3.72 13.14 10.07
CA ILE A 21 3.18 14.05 9.06
C ILE A 21 1.83 13.55 8.53
N ILE A 22 1.72 12.28 8.14
CA ILE A 22 0.49 11.77 7.50
C ILE A 22 -0.67 11.60 8.48
N SER A 23 -0.38 11.38 9.76
CA SER A 23 -1.38 11.23 10.83
C SER A 23 -1.87 12.56 11.41
N ASN A 24 -1.25 13.70 11.02
CA ASN A 24 -1.59 15.00 11.57
C ASN A 24 -2.64 15.72 10.70
N PRO A 25 -3.89 15.91 11.19
CA PRO A 25 -4.95 16.57 10.43
C PRO A 25 -4.71 18.07 10.19
N GLY A 26 -3.75 18.68 10.88
CA GLY A 26 -3.33 20.07 10.66
C GLY A 26 -2.34 20.25 9.51
N VAL A 27 -1.81 19.15 8.95
CA VAL A 27 -0.89 19.20 7.80
C VAL A 27 -1.68 19.40 6.50
N GLN A 28 -1.16 20.26 5.62
CA GLN A 28 -1.77 20.49 4.31
C GLN A 28 -1.78 19.20 3.47
N ALA A 29 -2.88 18.95 2.75
CA ALA A 29 -3.08 17.73 1.96
C ALA A 29 -1.89 17.38 1.06
N ALA A 30 -1.38 18.35 0.28
CA ALA A 30 -0.22 18.13 -0.60
C ALA A 30 1.06 17.69 0.14
N VAL A 31 1.26 18.15 1.38
CA VAL A 31 2.41 17.72 2.20
C VAL A 31 2.19 16.31 2.73
N SER A 32 0.97 15.99 3.18
CA SER A 32 0.59 14.64 3.61
C SER A 32 0.72 13.62 2.47
N GLU A 33 0.24 13.96 1.27
CA GLU A 33 0.37 13.17 0.05
C GLU A 33 1.84 12.88 -0.30
N ASN A 34 2.70 13.91 -0.29
CA ASN A 34 4.13 13.76 -0.54
C ASN A 34 4.82 12.89 0.52
N ALA A 35 4.44 13.04 1.79
CA ALA A 35 4.95 12.20 2.88
C ALA A 35 4.49 10.74 2.74
N ALA A 36 3.24 10.50 2.34
CA ALA A 36 2.74 9.16 2.06
C ALA A 36 3.48 8.52 0.87
N ILE A 37 3.71 9.25 -0.22
CA ILE A 37 4.51 8.77 -1.36
C ILE A 37 5.93 8.39 -0.90
N ALA A 38 6.58 9.25 -0.11
CA ALA A 38 7.91 8.99 0.43
C ALA A 38 7.93 7.75 1.34
N LEU A 39 6.93 7.61 2.21
CA LEU A 39 6.77 6.46 3.11
C LEU A 39 6.59 5.16 2.33
N GLY A 40 5.73 5.15 1.31
CA GLY A 40 5.55 4.00 0.44
C GLY A 40 6.85 3.62 -0.25
N ARG A 41 7.58 4.60 -0.81
CA ARG A 41 8.87 4.36 -1.51
C ARG A 41 9.98 3.91 -0.56
N LEU A 42 9.94 4.28 0.72
CA LEU A 42 10.87 3.78 1.73
C LEU A 42 10.81 2.25 1.87
N GLY A 43 9.61 1.68 1.68
CA GLY A 43 9.35 0.24 1.70
C GLY A 43 9.96 -0.56 0.54
N LEU A 44 10.34 0.08 -0.58
CA LEU A 44 10.90 -0.62 -1.75
C LEU A 44 12.20 -1.39 -1.45
N HIS A 45 12.98 -0.89 -0.48
CA HIS A 45 14.27 -1.47 -0.11
C HIS A 45 14.42 -1.74 1.39
N ASN A 46 13.43 -1.37 2.20
CA ASN A 46 13.48 -1.48 3.66
C ASN A 46 12.18 -2.09 4.22
N SER A 47 11.49 -2.92 3.43
CA SER A 47 10.19 -3.49 3.80
C SER A 47 10.21 -4.23 5.14
N GLU A 48 11.28 -4.96 5.42
CA GLU A 48 11.49 -5.70 6.67
C GLU A 48 11.51 -4.77 7.91
N ILE A 49 12.02 -3.54 7.77
CA ILE A 49 12.10 -2.56 8.87
C ILE A 49 10.72 -1.91 9.11
N LEU A 50 9.96 -1.67 8.04
CA LEU A 50 8.66 -1.01 8.10
C LEU A 50 7.54 -1.97 8.54
N ALA A 51 7.66 -3.26 8.25
CA ALA A 51 6.57 -4.23 8.44
C ALA A 51 6.05 -4.36 9.88
N PRO A 52 6.88 -4.32 10.93
CA PRO A 52 6.39 -4.31 12.32
C PRO A 52 5.59 -3.05 12.67
N GLN A 53 5.74 -1.96 11.91
CA GLN A 53 5.10 -0.67 12.16
C GLN A 53 3.79 -0.48 11.38
N LEU A 54 3.40 -1.42 10.51
CA LEU A 54 2.14 -1.35 9.75
C LEU A 54 0.91 -0.96 10.60
N PRO A 55 0.71 -1.48 11.83
CA PRO A 55 -0.45 -1.13 12.64
C PRO A 55 -0.51 0.36 13.03
N ASN A 56 0.62 1.06 12.95
CA ASN A 56 0.75 2.46 13.36
C ASN A 56 0.49 3.45 12.21
N PHE A 57 0.51 3.00 10.95
CA PHE A 57 0.45 3.93 9.82
C PHE A 57 -0.37 3.46 8.62
N ALA A 58 -0.79 2.19 8.55
CA ALA A 58 -1.41 1.66 7.34
C ALA A 58 -2.73 2.40 6.97
N GLU A 59 -3.58 2.69 7.95
CA GLU A 59 -4.83 3.43 7.72
C GLU A 59 -4.57 4.86 7.25
N ASP A 60 -3.65 5.58 7.91
CA ASP A 60 -3.28 6.95 7.52
C ASP A 60 -2.63 6.99 6.14
N PHE A 61 -1.75 6.04 5.84
CA PHE A 61 -1.12 5.91 4.52
C PHE A 61 -2.18 5.69 3.44
N LEU A 62 -3.09 4.75 3.64
CA LEU A 62 -4.13 4.45 2.64
C LEU A 62 -5.08 5.63 2.45
N SER A 63 -5.38 6.38 3.51
CA SER A 63 -6.21 7.58 3.47
C SER A 63 -5.53 8.72 2.71
N ALA A 64 -4.26 8.99 3.00
CA ALA A 64 -3.48 9.98 2.26
C ALA A 64 -3.33 9.61 0.78
N MET A 65 -3.11 8.32 0.48
CA MET A 65 -2.94 7.82 -0.88
C MET A 65 -4.23 7.79 -1.71
N GLU A 66 -5.42 7.86 -1.09
CA GLU A 66 -6.70 7.93 -1.81
C GLU A 66 -6.77 9.19 -2.69
N HIS A 67 -6.25 10.31 -2.20
CA HIS A 67 -6.29 11.61 -2.86
C HIS A 67 -5.18 11.84 -3.88
N VAL A 68 -4.09 11.07 -3.82
CA VAL A 68 -2.96 11.19 -4.75
C VAL A 68 -3.39 10.85 -6.19
N GLU A 69 -2.96 11.64 -7.17
CA GLU A 69 -3.21 11.38 -8.59
C GLU A 69 -2.57 10.06 -9.07
N PHE A 70 -3.15 9.45 -10.10
CA PHE A 70 -2.69 8.16 -10.68
C PHE A 70 -1.42 8.32 -11.55
N LEU A 71 -0.34 8.79 -10.93
CA LEU A 71 0.98 8.97 -11.53
C LEU A 71 1.93 7.81 -11.18
N GLU A 72 3.13 7.82 -11.75
CA GLU A 72 4.16 6.80 -11.46
C GLU A 72 4.59 6.81 -9.98
N GLU A 73 4.53 7.96 -9.32
CA GLU A 73 4.84 8.10 -7.89
C GLU A 73 3.86 7.31 -7.02
N LYS A 74 2.56 7.40 -7.32
CA LYS A 74 1.53 6.57 -6.67
C LYS A 74 1.79 5.09 -6.89
N ALA A 75 2.16 4.70 -8.11
CA ALA A 75 2.47 3.30 -8.42
C ALA A 75 3.68 2.78 -7.62
N THR A 76 4.77 3.55 -7.58
CA THR A 76 5.98 3.18 -6.83
C THR A 76 5.76 3.17 -5.33
N ALA A 77 4.97 4.10 -4.80
CA ALA A 77 4.60 4.13 -3.38
C ALA A 77 3.76 2.91 -3.00
N PHE A 78 2.72 2.59 -3.76
CA PHE A 78 1.92 1.39 -3.53
C PHE A 78 2.72 0.10 -3.68
N LYS A 79 3.67 0.05 -4.62
CA LYS A 79 4.57 -1.11 -4.77
C LYS A 79 5.38 -1.31 -3.49
N GLY A 80 6.02 -0.26 -2.99
CA GLY A 80 6.80 -0.33 -1.76
C GLY A 80 5.93 -0.66 -0.54
N PHE A 81 4.75 -0.07 -0.40
CA PHE A 81 3.81 -0.43 0.65
C PHE A 81 3.36 -1.90 0.57
N THR A 82 3.05 -2.40 -0.62
CA THR A 82 2.64 -3.80 -0.82
C THR A 82 3.77 -4.78 -0.47
N LEU A 83 5.04 -4.40 -0.72
CA LEU A 83 6.19 -5.16 -0.26
C LEU A 83 6.28 -5.21 1.27
N VAL A 84 6.01 -4.09 1.95
CA VAL A 84 5.94 -4.03 3.43
C VAL A 84 4.84 -4.93 3.96
N VAL A 85 3.64 -4.86 3.37
CA VAL A 85 2.50 -5.73 3.72
C VAL A 85 2.86 -7.21 3.55
N GLY A 86 3.56 -7.57 2.48
CA GLY A 86 3.99 -8.94 2.24
C GLY A 86 4.96 -9.51 3.30
N GLN A 87 5.69 -8.65 4.03
CA GLN A 87 6.58 -9.08 5.11
C GLN A 87 5.84 -9.38 6.42
N ASN A 88 4.70 -8.72 6.66
CA ASN A 88 3.89 -8.94 7.86
C ASN A 88 2.38 -8.73 7.57
N PRO A 89 1.74 -9.65 6.83
CA PRO A 89 0.34 -9.49 6.41
C PRO A 89 -0.63 -9.49 7.60
N GLN A 90 -0.28 -10.14 8.72
CA GLN A 90 -1.12 -10.17 9.92
C GLN A 90 -1.24 -8.79 10.59
N ALA A 91 -0.24 -7.92 10.42
CA ALA A 91 -0.26 -6.57 10.97
C ALA A 91 -1.24 -5.61 10.27
N MET A 92 -1.86 -6.04 9.17
CA MET A 92 -2.84 -5.24 8.43
C MET A 92 -4.28 -5.40 8.94
N GLU A 93 -4.54 -6.20 9.99
CA GLU A 93 -5.90 -6.57 10.43
C GLU A 93 -6.93 -5.41 10.38
N LYS A 94 -6.58 -4.24 10.93
CA LYS A 94 -7.47 -3.05 10.94
C LYS A 94 -7.58 -2.38 9.56
N ALA A 95 -6.46 -2.23 8.86
CA ALA A 95 -6.37 -1.54 7.58
C ALA A 95 -6.75 -2.42 6.37
N LEU A 96 -6.98 -3.71 6.60
CA LEU A 96 -7.17 -4.70 5.54
C LEU A 96 -8.35 -4.38 4.61
N PRO A 97 -9.55 -4.00 5.12
CA PRO A 97 -10.65 -3.62 4.24
C PRO A 97 -10.29 -2.43 3.35
N GLN A 98 -9.64 -1.41 3.92
CA GLN A 98 -9.22 -0.22 3.19
C GLN A 98 -8.14 -0.55 2.14
N PHE A 99 -7.22 -1.46 2.44
CA PHE A 99 -6.20 -1.91 1.50
C PHE A 99 -6.83 -2.61 0.28
N PHE A 100 -7.82 -3.47 0.51
CA PHE A 100 -8.55 -4.13 -0.57
C PHE A 100 -9.35 -3.15 -1.42
N VAL A 101 -9.96 -2.13 -0.81
CA VAL A 101 -10.61 -1.04 -1.54
C VAL A 101 -9.58 -0.27 -2.39
N ALA A 102 -8.41 0.03 -1.84
CA ALA A 102 -7.34 0.72 -2.58
C ALA A 102 -6.86 -0.09 -3.80
N ILE A 103 -6.71 -1.41 -3.66
CA ILE A 103 -6.38 -2.31 -4.79
C ILE A 103 -7.50 -2.29 -5.83
N ALA A 104 -8.75 -2.44 -5.41
CA ALA A 104 -9.91 -2.49 -6.29
C ALA A 104 -10.09 -1.19 -7.10
N ARG A 105 -9.84 -0.04 -6.44
CA ARG A 105 -10.00 1.29 -7.01
C ARG A 105 -8.76 1.81 -7.73
N TYR A 106 -7.69 1.02 -7.80
CA TYR A 106 -6.52 1.38 -8.58
C TYR A 106 -6.84 1.26 -10.08
N ARG A 107 -7.44 2.32 -10.64
CA ARG A 107 -8.13 2.34 -11.96
C ARG A 107 -7.24 2.56 -13.18
N ASP A 108 -5.93 2.33 -13.09
CA ASP A 108 -5.06 2.48 -14.26
C ASP A 108 -4.87 1.15 -15.01
N ILE A 109 -5.97 0.74 -15.65
CA ILE A 109 -6.15 -0.55 -16.36
C ILE A 109 -5.36 -0.57 -17.68
N ASN A 110 -4.89 0.59 -18.15
CA ASN A 110 -3.94 0.67 -19.24
C ASN A 110 -2.53 0.60 -18.64
N LEU A 111 -2.09 -0.62 -18.32
CA LEU A 111 -0.74 -0.98 -17.86
C LEU A 111 0.35 -0.64 -18.90
N LYS A 112 0.43 0.63 -19.30
CA LYS A 112 1.32 1.17 -20.33
C LYS A 112 2.74 1.38 -19.81
N SER A 113 2.91 1.44 -18.48
CA SER A 113 4.21 1.60 -17.82
C SER A 113 4.62 0.28 -17.14
N PRO A 114 5.88 -0.18 -17.28
CA PRO A 114 6.39 -1.38 -16.62
C PRO A 114 6.17 -1.38 -15.10
N ILE A 115 6.28 -0.22 -14.46
CA ILE A 115 6.08 -0.08 -13.00
C ILE A 115 4.64 -0.42 -12.61
N LYS A 116 3.65 -0.09 -13.46
CA LYS A 116 2.24 -0.38 -13.20
C LYS A 116 1.95 -1.88 -13.35
N GLN A 117 2.62 -2.55 -14.30
CA GLN A 117 2.55 -4.01 -14.45
C GLN A 117 3.15 -4.70 -13.22
N GLU A 118 4.33 -4.27 -12.79
CA GLU A 118 4.93 -4.80 -11.57
C GLU A 118 4.02 -4.58 -10.36
N LEU A 119 3.40 -3.41 -10.21
CA LEU A 119 2.46 -3.16 -9.12
C LEU A 119 1.28 -4.13 -9.14
N HIS A 120 0.70 -4.37 -10.32
CA HIS A 120 -0.38 -5.34 -10.50
C HIS A 120 0.03 -6.74 -10.00
N ASP A 121 1.22 -7.21 -10.35
CA ASP A 121 1.74 -8.49 -9.87
C ASP A 121 1.91 -8.53 -8.35
N HIS A 122 2.31 -7.40 -7.74
CA HIS A 122 2.44 -7.31 -6.29
C HIS A 122 1.07 -7.32 -5.59
N PHE A 123 0.07 -6.63 -6.14
CA PHE A 123 -1.31 -6.70 -5.66
C PHE A 123 -1.88 -8.12 -5.78
N GLN A 124 -1.67 -8.79 -6.91
CA GLN A 124 -2.10 -10.18 -7.09
C GLN A 124 -1.46 -11.12 -6.07
N LYS A 125 -0.16 -10.97 -5.81
CA LYS A 125 0.53 -11.75 -4.77
C LYS A 125 -0.03 -11.47 -3.37
N ALA A 126 -0.27 -10.20 -3.02
CA ALA A 126 -0.85 -9.83 -1.74
C ALA A 126 -2.25 -10.43 -1.55
N ILE A 127 -3.12 -10.36 -2.56
CA ILE A 127 -4.44 -11.01 -2.55
C ILE A 127 -4.29 -12.52 -2.36
N GLY A 128 -3.34 -13.16 -3.04
CA GLY A 128 -3.05 -14.59 -2.89
C GLY A 128 -2.65 -14.98 -1.47
N ILE A 129 -1.84 -14.15 -0.80
CA ILE A 129 -1.46 -14.34 0.61
C ILE A 129 -2.71 -14.28 1.50
N TYR A 130 -3.53 -13.23 1.38
CA TYR A 130 -4.73 -13.09 2.20
C TYR A 130 -5.77 -14.16 1.95
N ARG A 131 -5.88 -14.68 0.72
CA ARG A 131 -6.74 -15.83 0.42
C ARG A 131 -6.35 -17.08 1.20
N GLN A 132 -5.06 -17.28 1.48
CA GLN A 132 -4.59 -18.40 2.30
C GLN A 132 -4.74 -18.13 3.80
N LEU A 133 -4.59 -16.88 4.23
CA LEU A 133 -4.67 -16.49 5.64
C LEU A 133 -6.10 -16.38 6.17
N ILE A 134 -7.08 -16.06 5.31
CA ILE A 134 -8.46 -15.79 5.71
C ILE A 134 -9.33 -17.02 5.35
N PRO A 135 -9.78 -17.83 6.33
CA PRO A 135 -10.56 -19.04 6.04
C PRO A 135 -11.85 -18.78 5.26
N GLN A 136 -12.46 -17.61 5.44
CA GLN A 136 -13.68 -17.17 4.76
C GLN A 136 -13.39 -15.96 3.84
N PHE A 137 -12.33 -16.06 3.04
CA PHE A 137 -11.90 -14.96 2.16
C PHE A 137 -13.01 -14.43 1.25
N ASN A 138 -13.85 -15.32 0.71
CA ASN A 138 -14.97 -14.91 -0.14
C ASN A 138 -16.00 -14.08 0.62
N ASP A 139 -16.26 -14.40 1.89
CA ASP A 139 -17.21 -13.63 2.71
C ASP A 139 -16.64 -12.25 3.04
N PHE A 140 -15.33 -12.16 3.28
CA PHE A 140 -14.64 -10.87 3.40
C PHE A 140 -14.79 -10.01 2.13
N VAL A 141 -14.54 -10.58 0.94
CA VAL A 141 -14.72 -9.84 -0.33
C VAL A 141 -16.20 -9.46 -0.52
N ASN A 142 -17.15 -10.35 -0.20
CA ASN A 142 -18.58 -10.09 -0.34
C ASN A 142 -19.11 -8.96 0.59
N GLN A 143 -18.35 -8.56 1.63
CA GLN A 143 -18.68 -7.42 2.48
C GLN A 143 -18.28 -6.06 1.87
N MET A 144 -17.44 -6.06 0.82
CA MET A 144 -17.03 -4.83 0.14
C MET A 144 -18.18 -4.21 -0.67
N GLN A 145 -18.01 -2.98 -1.17
CA GLN A 145 -18.98 -2.38 -2.09
C GLN A 145 -19.07 -3.16 -3.41
N PRO A 146 -20.25 -3.30 -4.04
CA PRO A 146 -20.41 -4.10 -5.26
C PRO A 146 -19.46 -3.73 -6.40
N GLN A 147 -19.14 -2.45 -6.56
CA GLN A 147 -18.19 -1.97 -7.58
C GLN A 147 -16.75 -2.45 -7.30
N ASP A 148 -16.34 -2.41 -6.04
CA ASP A 148 -15.00 -2.82 -5.62
C ASP A 148 -14.85 -4.35 -5.74
N GLN A 149 -15.90 -5.11 -5.42
CA GLN A 149 -15.95 -6.56 -5.64
C GLN A 149 -15.80 -6.94 -7.12
N GLN A 150 -16.56 -6.27 -8.00
CA GLN A 150 -16.52 -6.52 -9.44
C GLN A 150 -15.12 -6.23 -10.01
N ALA A 151 -14.49 -5.14 -9.57
CA ALA A 151 -13.13 -4.80 -9.99
C ALA A 151 -12.12 -5.86 -9.55
N LEU A 152 -12.16 -6.32 -8.30
CA LEU A 152 -11.26 -7.37 -7.81
C LEU A 152 -11.42 -8.69 -8.58
N ARG A 153 -12.66 -9.09 -8.87
CA ARG A 153 -12.94 -10.30 -9.67
C ARG A 153 -12.44 -10.17 -11.10
N GLN A 154 -12.65 -9.01 -11.71
CA GLN A 154 -12.26 -8.74 -13.10
C GLN A 154 -10.74 -8.72 -13.27
N TYR A 155 -10.00 -8.12 -12.34
CA TYR A 155 -8.57 -7.86 -12.52
C TYR A 155 -7.65 -8.83 -11.79
N TYR A 156 -8.09 -9.42 -10.67
CA TYR A 156 -7.20 -10.22 -9.82
C TYR A 156 -7.68 -11.66 -9.61
N SER A 157 -8.74 -12.09 -10.32
CA SER A 157 -9.40 -13.38 -10.10
C SER A 157 -9.72 -13.61 -8.62
N ALA A 158 -10.10 -12.54 -7.90
CA ALA A 158 -10.31 -12.49 -6.46
C ALA A 158 -11.59 -13.21 -6.01
#